data_AF-A0A524MV68-F1
#
_entry.id   AF-A0A524MV68-F1
#
_cell.length_a   1.000
_cell.length_b   1.000
_cell.length_c   1.000
_cell.angle_alpha   90.00
_cell.angle_beta   90.00
_cell.angle_gamma   90.00
#
_symmetry.space_group_name_H-M   'P 1'
#
loop_
_entity.id
_entity.type
_entity.pdbx_description
1 polymer ?
#
loop_
_entity_poly.entity_id
_entity_poly.type
_entity_poly.pdbx_seq_one_letter_code
_entity_poly.pdbx_strand_id
1 'polypeptide(L)' 'MKRLNVVIRGTVNYFYAPFTRNLAQLNELDHWIRRRIRCMKYKRISMKDNCWFEDKHIRRLGLVGCRECAIGYC' A
#
# COMPACT_ATOMS: atom_id res chain seq x y z
N MET A 1 8.57 8.77 0.84
CA MET A 1 7.15 8.33 0.81
C MET A 1 6.17 9.36 0.27
N LYS A 2 6.35 10.67 0.47
CA LYS A 2 5.37 11.72 0.06
C LYS A 2 4.81 11.58 -1.37
N ARG A 3 5.66 11.40 -2.40
CA ARG A 3 5.20 11.26 -3.80
C ARG A 3 4.34 10.02 -4.03
N LEU A 4 4.72 8.89 -3.43
CA LEU A 4 3.98 7.63 -3.56
C LEU A 4 2.60 7.73 -2.86
N ASN A 5 2.54 8.37 -1.70
CA ASN A 5 1.28 8.58 -0.98
C ASN A 5 0.29 9.45 -1.78
N VAL A 6 0.78 10.45 -2.52
CA VAL A 6 -0.06 11.27 -3.41
C VAL A 6 -0.67 10.42 -4.52
N VAL A 7 0.13 9.57 -5.16
CA VAL A 7 -0.37 8.65 -6.20
C VAL A 7 -1.40 7.67 -5.62
N ILE A 8 -1.12 7.07 -4.46
CA ILE A 8 -2.07 6.17 -3.80
C ILE A 8 -3.39 6.88 -3.49
N ARG A 9 -3.35 8.10 -2.94
CA ARG A 9 -4.54 8.90 -2.67
C ARG A 9 -5.34 9.20 -3.95
N GLY A 10 -4.66 9.58 -5.03
CA GLY A 10 -5.32 9.84 -6.33
C GLY A 10 -5.97 8.58 -6.89
N THR A 11 -5.26 7.45 -6.88
CA THR A 11 -5.79 6.15 -7.32
C THR A 11 -6.99 5.73 -6.49
N VAL A 12 -6.90 5.82 -5.16
CA VAL A 12 -8.03 5.49 -4.29
C VAL A 12 -9.21 6.42 -4.59
N ASN A 13 -9.03 7.73 -4.65
CA ASN A 13 -10.13 8.67 -4.93
C ASN A 13 -10.80 8.46 -6.29
N TYR A 14 -10.05 8.00 -7.31
CA TYR A 14 -10.61 7.74 -8.64
C TYR A 14 -11.37 6.42 -8.70
N PHE A 15 -10.81 5.35 -8.12
CA PHE A 15 -11.40 3.99 -8.21
C PHE A 15 -12.35 3.64 -7.06
N TYR A 16 -12.24 4.32 -5.93
CA TYR A 16 -13.11 4.14 -4.77
C TYR A 16 -14.27 5.11 -4.83
N ALA A 17 -15.48 4.56 -4.91
CA ALA A 17 -16.70 5.30 -4.61
C ALA A 17 -17.36 4.71 -3.35
N PRO A 18 -18.12 5.49 -2.56
CA PRO A 18 -18.70 5.04 -1.29
C PRO A 18 -19.59 3.79 -1.42
N PHE A 19 -20.19 3.60 -2.60
CA PHE A 19 -21.06 2.45 -2.93
C PHE A 19 -20.30 1.25 -3.51
N THR A 20 -19.01 1.40 -3.86
CA THR A 20 -18.21 0.31 -4.43
C THR A 20 -17.66 -0.60 -3.34
N ARG A 21 -17.87 -1.91 -3.51
CA ARG A 21 -17.41 -2.95 -2.57
C ARG A 21 -16.05 -3.52 -2.99
N ASN A 22 -15.14 -2.66 -3.47
CA ASN A 22 -13.83 -3.03 -4.04
C ASN A 22 -12.67 -3.06 -3.02
N LEU A 23 -12.98 -3.13 -1.73
CA LEU A 23 -11.97 -3.18 -0.66
C LEU A 23 -10.99 -4.34 -0.81
N ALA A 24 -11.43 -5.49 -1.34
CA ALA A 24 -10.55 -6.63 -1.61
C ALA A 24 -9.49 -6.29 -2.66
N GLN A 25 -9.89 -5.65 -3.77
CA GLN A 25 -8.99 -5.21 -4.83
C GLN A 25 -7.98 -4.15 -4.32
N LEU A 26 -8.44 -3.24 -3.46
CA LEU A 26 -7.56 -2.25 -2.81
C LEU A 26 -6.54 -2.90 -1.87
N ASN A 27 -6.92 -3.95 -1.14
CA ASN A 27 -5.99 -4.70 -0.29
C ASN A 27 -4.94 -5.47 -1.11
N GLU A 28 -5.35 -6.09 -2.22
CA GLU A 28 -4.42 -6.76 -3.14
C GLU A 28 -3.43 -5.76 -3.77
N LEU A 29 -3.92 -4.59 -4.17
CA LEU A 29 -3.08 -3.50 -4.66
C LEU A 29 -2.07 -3.06 -3.58
N ASP A 30 -2.51 -2.92 -2.34
CA ASP A 30 -1.64 -2.55 -1.22
C ASP A 30 -0.56 -3.60 -0.95
N HIS A 31 -0.91 -4.89 -1.02
CA HIS A 31 0.04 -6.00 -0.93
C HIS A 31 1.07 -5.95 -2.06
N TRP A 32 0.63 -5.66 -3.28
CA TRP A 32 1.50 -5.53 -4.44
C TRP A 32 2.48 -4.35 -4.30
N ILE A 33 2.01 -3.18 -3.85
CA ILE A 33 2.85 -2.01 -3.58
C ILE A 33 3.90 -2.32 -2.51
N ARG A 34 3.50 -2.94 -1.40
CA ARG A 34 4.43 -3.34 -0.33
C ARG A 34 5.49 -4.31 -0.82
N ARG A 35 5.12 -5.26 -1.69
CA ARG A 35 6.06 -6.16 -2.34
C ARG A 35 7.05 -5.39 -3.22
N ARG A 36 6.60 -4.42 -4.02
CA ARG A 36 7.49 -3.57 -4.84
C ARG A 36 8.48 -2.78 -3.97
N ILE A 37 8.05 -2.24 -2.83
CA ILE A 37 8.95 -1.57 -1.88
C ILE A 37 10.02 -2.53 -1.36
N ARG A 38 9.64 -3.74 -0.97
CA ARG A 38 10.59 -4.79 -0.55
C ARG A 38 11.60 -5.11 -1.66
N CYS A 39 11.14 -5.21 -2.91
CA CYS A 39 12.00 -5.44 -4.07
C CYS A 39 12.96 -4.28 -4.34
N MET A 40 12.52 -3.03 -4.16
CA MET A 40 13.40 -1.87 -4.36
C MET A 40 14.55 -1.84 -3.34
N LYS A 41 14.31 -2.33 -2.12
CA LYS A 41 15.29 -2.42 -1.03
C LYS A 41 16.27 -3.59 -1.21
N TYR A 42 15.77 -4.81 -1.37
CA TYR A 42 16.59 -6.03 -1.42
C TYR A 42 16.99 -6.45 -2.83
N LYS A 43 16.52 -5.73 -3.87
CA LYS A 43 16.74 -6.02 -5.30
C LYS A 43 16.33 -7.44 -5.72
N ARG A 44 15.40 -8.05 -4.98
CA ARG A 44 14.90 -9.42 -5.21
C ARG A 44 13.44 -9.55 -4.81
N ILE A 45 12.83 -10.67 -5.21
CA ILE A 45 11.48 -11.06 -4.82
C ILE A 45 11.58 -12.32 -3.95
N SER A 46 11.49 -12.19 -2.61
CA SER A 46 11.49 -13.35 -1.72
C SER A 46 10.40 -13.28 -0.66
N MET A 47 9.87 -14.44 -0.27
CA MET A 47 8.92 -14.55 0.85
C MET A 47 9.60 -14.27 2.19
N LYS A 48 10.91 -14.57 2.32
CA LYS A 48 11.70 -14.25 3.52
C LYS A 48 11.75 -12.74 3.79
N ASP A 49 11.68 -11.93 2.74
CA ASP A 49 11.70 -10.47 2.86
C ASP A 49 10.43 -9.92 3.52
N ASN A 50 9.31 -10.67 3.52
CA ASN A 50 8.10 -10.29 4.25
C ASN A 50 8.31 -10.37 5.77
N CYS A 51 9.07 -11.36 6.25
CA CYS A 51 9.42 -11.48 7.67
C CYS A 51 10.51 -10.48 8.07
N TRP A 52 11.52 -10.27 7.21
CA TRP A 52 12.63 -9.36 7.54
C TRP A 52 12.22 -7.89 7.47
N PHE A 53 11.31 -7.56 6.56
CA PHE A 53 10.79 -6.22 6.41
C PHE A 53 9.27 -6.22 6.56
N GLU A 54 8.87 -6.40 7.81
CA GLU A 54 7.48 -6.42 8.24
C GLU A 54 6.73 -5.14 7.86
N ASP A 55 5.41 -5.25 7.78
CA ASP A 55 4.53 -4.14 7.45
C ASP A 55 4.61 -3.00 8.48
N LYS A 56 4.97 -3.31 9.74
CA LYS A 56 5.22 -2.30 10.78
C LYS A 56 6.35 -1.35 10.40
N HIS A 57 7.42 -1.86 9.76
CA HIS A 57 8.51 -1.01 9.28
C HIS A 57 8.06 -0.12 8.13
N ILE A 58 7.25 -0.66 7.21
CA ILE A 58 6.69 0.10 6.09
C ILE A 58 5.77 1.23 6.58
N ARG A 59 4.91 0.94 7.56
CA ARG A 59 4.05 1.94 8.20
C ARG A 59 4.86 3.02 8.91
N ARG A 60 5.95 2.65 9.60
CA ARG A 60 6.87 3.61 10.23
C ARG A 60 7.57 4.54 9.22
N LEU A 61 7.76 4.11 7.99
CA LEU A 61 8.26 4.97 6.90
C LEU A 61 7.22 5.98 6.40
N GLY A 62 5.98 5.89 6.87
CA GLY A 62 4.88 6.79 6.52
C GLY A 62 4.17 6.41 5.21
N LEU A 63 4.21 5.14 4.80
CA LEU A 63 3.34 4.66 3.72
C LEU A 63 1.91 4.55 4.25
N VAL A 64 0.97 5.19 3.56
CA VAL A 64 -0.46 5.12 3.88
C VAL A 64 -1.08 3.94 3.14
N GLY A 65 -1.86 3.11 3.83
CA GLY A 65 -2.54 1.98 3.21
C GLY A 65 -3.70 2.43 2.31
N CYS A 66 -3.90 1.73 1.19
CA CYS A 66 -4.98 2.07 0.24
C CYS A 66 -6.37 2.02 0.90
N ARG A 67 -6.57 1.05 1.80
CA ARG A 67 -7.81 0.90 2.57
C ARG A 67 -7.99 2.02 3.60
N GLU A 68 -6.91 2.47 4.23
CA GLU A 68 -6.95 3.56 5.21
C GLU A 68 -7.34 4.89 4.52
N CYS A 69 -6.80 5.14 3.33
CA CYS A 69 -7.22 6.24 2.45
C CYS A 69 -8.71 6.17 2.07
N ALA A 70 -9.21 4.98 1.73
CA ALA A 70 -10.59 4.82 1.25
C ALA A 70 -11.63 5.12 2.34
N ILE A 71 -11.34 4.75 3.59
CA ILE A 71 -12.27 4.93 4.72
C ILE A 71 -12.17 6.37 5.30
N GLY A 72 -11.27 7.22 4.78
CA GLY A 72 -11.12 8.61 5.23
C GLY A 72 -10.30 8.79 6.51
N TYR A 73 -9.58 7.75 6.96
CA TYR A 73 -8.63 7.85 8.07
C TYR A 73 -7.25 8.21 7.51
N CYS A 74 -7.02 9.50 7.24
CA CYS A 74 -5.81 10.00 6.59
C CYS A 74 -5.40 11.41 7.01
#